data_AF-A0A220SFH9-F1
#
_entry.id   AF-A0A220SFH9-F1
#
_cell.length_a   1.000
_cell.length_b   1.000
_cell.length_c   1.000
_cell.angle_alpha   90.00
_cell.angle_beta   90.00
_cell.angle_gamma   90.00
#
_symmetry.space_group_name_H-M   'P 1'
#
loop_
_entity.id
_entity.type
_entity.pdbx_description
1 polymer ?
#
loop_
_entity_poly.entity_id
_entity_poly.type
_entity_poly.pdbx_seq_one_letter_code
_entity_poly.pdbx_strand_id
1 'polypeptide(L)'
;MNLQERFKKNLLLHTQDQNIIDILWKEIESQYSQKERYYHNLEHLDNMFSEIELVKTHISDFSNISFSIFYHDVIYDASSKLNEEKSAELAKKRLQKINREQKSIDEIFEQILATKAHQKSHDSDTNYLLDADLSILGQSSQVYLDYTKKIRKEYSIYPDLLYKPGRKKVLQHFLDLEYIFKTDYFKNRYENQARMNIESELKKL
;
A
#
# COMPACT_ATOMS: atom_id res chain seq x y z
N MET A 1 7.32 -7.08 16.23
CA MET A 1 7.26 -8.24 15.33
C MET A 1 7.71 -7.75 13.98
N ASN A 2 8.76 -8.34 13.41
CA ASN A 2 9.24 -7.93 12.08
C ASN A 2 8.28 -8.43 10.97
N LEU A 3 8.45 -7.96 9.73
CA LEU A 3 7.60 -8.34 8.59
C LEU A 3 7.58 -9.86 8.34
N GLN A 4 8.72 -10.52 8.47
CA GLN A 4 8.81 -11.98 8.26
C GLN A 4 7.95 -12.73 9.28
N GLU A 5 8.13 -12.46 10.57
CA GLU A 5 7.35 -13.04 11.65
C GLU A 5 5.86 -12.78 11.48
N ARG A 6 5.51 -11.55 11.08
CA ARG A 6 4.13 -11.15 10.81
C ARG A 6 3.50 -11.98 9.69
N PHE A 7 4.19 -12.09 8.57
CA PHE A 7 3.70 -12.85 7.42
C PHE A 7 3.58 -14.34 7.74
N LYS A 8 4.62 -14.92 8.36
CA LYS A 8 4.64 -16.33 8.79
C LYS A 8 3.51 -16.62 9.78
N LYS A 9 3.31 -15.76 10.78
CA LYS A 9 2.21 -15.91 11.75
C LYS A 9 0.84 -15.85 11.07
N ASN A 10 0.67 -14.98 10.07
CA ASN A 10 -0.58 -14.91 9.32
C ASN A 10 -0.82 -16.18 8.50
N LEU A 11 0.20 -16.71 7.83
CA LEU A 11 0.12 -17.96 7.06
C LEU A 11 -0.16 -19.19 7.93
N LEU A 12 0.41 -19.24 9.15
CA LEU A 12 0.19 -20.34 10.09
C LEU A 12 -1.26 -20.51 10.55
N LEU A 13 -2.12 -19.51 10.32
CA LEU A 13 -3.57 -19.62 10.52
C LEU A 13 -4.24 -20.49 9.46
N HIS A 14 -3.59 -20.71 8.30
CA HIS A 14 -4.19 -21.35 7.12
C HIS A 14 -3.44 -22.60 6.65
N THR A 15 -2.13 -22.68 6.91
CA THR A 15 -1.30 -23.84 6.53
C THR A 15 -0.22 -24.13 7.58
N GLN A 16 0.11 -25.42 7.75
CA GLN A 16 1.23 -25.87 8.59
C GLN A 16 2.46 -26.26 7.76
N ASP A 17 2.39 -26.15 6.43
CA ASP A 17 3.50 -26.46 5.54
C ASP A 17 4.57 -25.36 5.60
N GLN A 18 5.63 -25.63 6.37
CA GLN A 18 6.76 -24.71 6.55
C GLN A 18 7.48 -24.39 5.24
N ASN A 19 7.55 -25.34 4.29
CA ASN A 19 8.21 -25.11 3.02
C ASN A 19 7.43 -24.08 2.20
N ILE A 20 6.10 -24.21 2.14
CA ILE A 20 5.24 -23.22 1.46
C ILE A 20 5.39 -21.86 2.13
N ILE A 21 5.38 -21.80 3.46
CA ILE A 21 5.51 -20.54 4.21
C ILE A 21 6.83 -19.82 3.87
N ASP A 22 7.94 -20.54 3.87
CA ASP A 22 9.25 -19.98 3.55
C ASP A 22 9.36 -19.55 2.08
N ILE A 23 8.77 -20.31 1.15
CA ILE A 23 8.73 -19.95 -0.28
C ILE A 23 7.94 -18.65 -0.48
N LEU A 24 6.75 -18.53 0.14
CA LEU A 24 5.92 -17.34 0.01
C LEU A 24 6.58 -16.11 0.61
N TRP A 25 7.23 -16.24 1.79
CA TRP A 25 7.97 -15.12 2.38
C TRP A 25 9.11 -14.67 1.47
N LYS A 26 9.91 -15.60 0.96
CA LYS A 26 11.03 -15.27 0.06
C LYS A 26 10.56 -14.57 -1.21
N GLU A 27 9.38 -14.91 -1.73
CA GLU A 27 8.77 -14.22 -2.87
C GLU A 27 8.47 -12.76 -2.52
N ILE A 28 7.79 -12.50 -1.39
CA ILE A 28 7.52 -11.13 -0.91
C ILE A 28 8.81 -10.35 -0.72
N GLU A 29 9.74 -10.90 0.06
CA GLU A 29 11.02 -10.26 0.37
C GLU A 29 11.81 -9.93 -0.90
N SER A 30 11.89 -10.87 -1.85
CA SER A 30 12.61 -10.66 -3.11
C SER A 30 11.96 -9.59 -3.98
N GLN A 31 10.63 -9.48 -4.01
CA GLN A 31 9.94 -8.48 -4.82
C GLN A 31 10.16 -7.08 -4.25
N TYR A 32 9.94 -6.91 -2.94
CA TYR A 32 10.10 -5.61 -2.28
C TYR A 32 11.57 -5.19 -2.07
N SER A 33 12.54 -6.08 -2.31
CA SER A 33 13.98 -5.78 -2.23
C SER A 33 14.63 -5.44 -3.59
N GLN A 34 13.83 -5.27 -4.65
CA GLN A 34 14.35 -4.87 -5.97
C GLN A 34 15.00 -3.49 -5.93
N LYS A 35 16.16 -3.33 -6.57
CA LYS A 35 17.00 -2.12 -6.49
C LYS A 35 16.33 -0.84 -6.97
N GLU A 36 15.38 -0.95 -7.88
CA GLU A 36 14.65 0.19 -8.45
C GLU A 36 13.49 0.67 -7.55
N ARG A 37 13.14 -0.09 -6.49
CA ARG A 37 12.07 0.26 -5.54
C ARG A 37 12.61 1.10 -4.39
N TYR A 38 12.63 2.42 -4.59
CA TYR A 38 13.12 3.36 -3.58
C TYR A 38 12.08 3.67 -2.50
N TYR A 39 10.79 3.64 -2.83
CA TYR A 39 9.68 3.85 -1.91
C TYR A 39 8.88 2.57 -1.70
N HIS A 40 8.44 1.90 -2.76
CA HIS A 40 7.55 0.71 -2.69
C HIS A 40 8.33 -0.56 -2.30
N ASN A 41 8.97 -0.54 -1.13
CA ASN A 41 9.86 -1.57 -0.60
C ASN A 41 9.40 -2.07 0.78
N LEU A 42 10.24 -2.84 1.48
CA LEU A 42 9.87 -3.39 2.80
C LEU A 42 9.63 -2.30 3.86
N GLU A 43 10.30 -1.14 3.78
CA GLU A 43 10.06 -0.01 4.69
C GLU A 43 8.63 0.54 4.54
N HIS A 44 8.09 0.55 3.31
CA HIS A 44 6.69 0.91 3.06
C HIS A 44 5.73 -0.04 3.76
N LEU A 45 5.98 -1.35 3.70
CA LEU A 45 5.16 -2.33 4.41
C LEU A 45 5.22 -2.13 5.94
N ASP A 46 6.40 -1.87 6.50
CA ASP A 46 6.56 -1.57 7.92
C ASP A 46 5.79 -0.30 8.33
N ASN A 47 5.80 0.74 7.48
CA ASN A 47 5.04 1.96 7.72
C ASN A 47 3.53 1.67 7.71
N MET A 48 3.02 0.96 6.70
CA MET A 48 1.61 0.57 6.65
C MET A 48 1.18 -0.25 7.87
N PHE A 49 2.01 -1.22 8.29
CA PHE A 49 1.71 -2.01 9.49
C PHE A 49 1.74 -1.18 10.78
N SER A 50 2.60 -0.17 10.85
CA SER A 50 2.66 0.75 11.99
C SER A 50 1.37 1.56 12.11
N GLU A 51 0.79 1.99 10.99
CA GLU A 51 -0.47 2.73 10.96
C GLU A 51 -1.69 1.83 11.23
N ILE A 52 -1.75 0.65 10.61
CA ILE A 52 -2.90 -0.23 10.69
C ILE A 52 -3.07 -0.87 12.09
N GLU A 53 -1.98 -1.07 12.83
CA GLU A 53 -2.04 -1.59 14.20
C GLU A 53 -2.70 -0.61 15.16
N LEU A 54 -2.63 0.70 14.89
CA LEU A 54 -3.29 1.73 15.72
C LEU A 54 -4.82 1.67 15.65
N VAL A 55 -5.35 1.11 14.55
CA VAL A 55 -6.79 1.00 14.28
C VAL A 55 -7.28 -0.44 14.26
N LYS A 56 -6.45 -1.39 14.69
CA LYS A 56 -6.74 -2.83 14.63
C LYS A 56 -8.06 -3.24 15.25
N THR A 57 -8.49 -2.58 16.31
CA THR A 57 -9.78 -2.85 16.99
C THR A 57 -10.99 -2.47 16.15
N HIS A 58 -10.81 -1.69 15.09
CA HIS A 58 -11.85 -1.30 14.14
C HIS A 58 -11.89 -2.17 12.88
N ILE A 59 -10.92 -3.07 12.72
CA ILE A 59 -10.78 -3.94 11.56
C ILE A 59 -11.42 -5.28 11.87
N SER A 60 -12.34 -5.71 11.00
CA SER A 60 -13.08 -6.95 11.19
C SER A 60 -12.23 -8.20 10.88
N ASP A 61 -11.45 -8.17 9.80
CA ASP A 61 -10.51 -9.25 9.43
C ASP A 61 -9.10 -8.69 9.21
N PHE A 62 -8.33 -8.66 10.30
CA PHE A 62 -6.93 -8.24 10.27
C PHE A 62 -6.05 -9.22 9.49
N SER A 63 -6.44 -10.50 9.35
CA SER A 63 -5.70 -11.48 8.55
C SER A 63 -5.77 -11.12 7.07
N ASN A 64 -6.95 -10.73 6.57
CA ASN A 64 -7.15 -10.27 5.20
C ASN A 64 -6.40 -8.98 4.93
N ILE A 65 -6.56 -7.97 5.80
CA ILE A 65 -5.84 -6.70 5.64
C ILE A 65 -4.32 -6.92 5.66
N SER A 66 -3.82 -7.81 6.52
CA SER A 66 -2.41 -8.17 6.54
C SER A 66 -1.96 -8.78 5.20
N PHE A 67 -2.73 -9.68 4.59
CA PHE A 67 -2.41 -10.20 3.25
C PHE A 67 -2.46 -9.10 2.19
N SER A 68 -3.49 -8.24 2.20
CA SER A 68 -3.61 -7.12 1.27
C SER A 68 -2.42 -6.18 1.35
N ILE A 69 -1.95 -5.83 2.56
CA ILE A 69 -0.72 -5.04 2.75
C ILE A 69 0.49 -5.73 2.13
N PHE A 70 0.72 -7.01 2.39
CA PHE A 70 1.87 -7.72 1.82
C PHE A 70 1.83 -7.86 0.31
N TYR A 71 0.64 -7.90 -0.29
CA TYR A 71 0.49 -8.18 -1.71
C TYR A 71 0.18 -6.96 -2.59
N HIS A 72 -0.29 -5.81 -2.08
CA HIS A 72 -0.83 -4.73 -2.93
C HIS A 72 0.13 -4.23 -4.01
N ASP A 73 1.42 -4.11 -3.67
CA ASP A 73 2.50 -3.66 -4.56
C ASP A 73 3.56 -4.74 -4.80
N VAL A 74 3.21 -6.02 -4.59
CA VAL A 74 4.17 -7.11 -4.79
C VAL A 74 4.68 -7.15 -6.23
N ILE A 75 3.83 -6.81 -7.20
CA ILE A 75 4.22 -6.53 -8.58
C ILE A 75 4.24 -5.02 -8.76
N TYR A 76 5.42 -4.48 -9.09
CA TYR A 76 5.60 -3.04 -9.25
C TYR A 76 6.51 -2.72 -10.43
N ASP A 77 6.02 -1.84 -11.29
CA ASP A 77 6.76 -1.21 -12.38
C ASP A 77 6.20 0.22 -12.55
N ALA A 78 7.03 1.23 -12.34
CA ALA A 78 6.63 2.64 -12.40
C ALA A 78 6.09 3.08 -13.77
N SER A 79 6.30 2.29 -14.84
CA SER A 79 5.75 2.55 -16.17
C SER A 79 4.41 1.85 -16.45
N SER A 80 4.01 0.91 -15.58
CA SER A 80 2.86 0.05 -15.76
C SER A 80 1.63 0.59 -15.04
N LYS A 81 0.46 0.46 -15.69
CA LYS A 81 -0.86 0.75 -15.11
C LYS A 81 -1.59 -0.51 -14.63
N LEU A 82 -0.90 -1.64 -14.57
CA LEU A 82 -1.46 -2.96 -14.26
C LEU A 82 -0.86 -3.56 -12.99
N ASN A 83 -0.22 -2.74 -12.16
CA ASN A 83 0.52 -3.24 -10.99
C ASN A 83 -0.45 -3.87 -10.00
N GLU A 84 -1.51 -3.16 -9.64
CA GLU A 84 -2.52 -3.58 -8.68
C GLU A 84 -3.29 -4.80 -9.18
N GLU A 85 -3.67 -4.84 -10.48
CA GLU A 85 -4.31 -6.02 -11.05
C GLU A 85 -3.40 -7.26 -11.01
N LYS A 86 -2.11 -7.11 -11.37
CA LYS A 86 -1.15 -8.22 -11.35
C LYS A 86 -0.83 -8.67 -9.92
N SER A 87 -0.75 -7.74 -8.99
CA SER A 87 -0.58 -7.98 -7.55
C SER A 87 -1.76 -8.75 -6.97
N ALA A 88 -3.00 -8.33 -7.28
CA ALA A 88 -4.22 -9.00 -6.85
C ALA A 88 -4.30 -10.44 -7.41
N GLU A 89 -3.98 -10.62 -8.70
CA GLU A 89 -3.93 -11.95 -9.33
C GLU A 89 -2.82 -12.84 -8.73
N LEU A 90 -1.67 -12.27 -8.36
CA LEU A 90 -0.63 -13.01 -7.66
C LEU A 90 -1.12 -13.46 -6.28
N ALA A 91 -1.71 -12.55 -5.50
CA ALA A 91 -2.26 -12.82 -4.18
C ALA A 91 -3.28 -13.96 -4.24
N LYS A 92 -4.25 -13.88 -5.15
CA LYS A 92 -5.25 -14.92 -5.40
C LYS A 92 -4.62 -16.28 -5.62
N LYS A 93 -3.63 -16.37 -6.52
CA LYS A 93 -2.93 -17.64 -6.82
C LYS A 93 -2.18 -18.19 -5.61
N ARG A 94 -1.59 -17.35 -4.74
CA ARG A 94 -0.87 -17.80 -3.55
C ARG A 94 -1.82 -18.22 -2.42
N LEU A 95 -2.91 -17.49 -2.24
CA LEU A 95 -3.92 -17.79 -1.21
C LEU A 95 -4.71 -19.07 -1.53
N GLN A 96 -4.97 -19.34 -2.82
CA GLN A 96 -5.54 -20.63 -3.25
C GLN A 96 -4.62 -21.81 -2.92
N LYS A 97 -3.29 -21.65 -3.06
CA LYS A 97 -2.32 -22.72 -2.75
C LYS A 97 -2.27 -23.10 -1.26
N ILE A 98 -2.67 -22.19 -0.38
CA ILE A 98 -2.75 -22.45 1.07
C ILE A 98 -4.18 -22.77 1.52
N ASN A 99 -5.10 -23.07 0.59
CA ASN A 99 -6.50 -23.41 0.84
C ASN A 99 -7.26 -22.34 1.65
N ARG A 100 -6.97 -21.05 1.43
CA ARG A 100 -7.76 -19.96 2.02
C ARG A 100 -9.19 -19.99 1.45
N GLU A 101 -10.18 -19.64 2.27
CA GLU A 101 -11.58 -19.55 1.85
C GLU A 101 -11.74 -18.58 0.67
N GLN A 102 -12.51 -18.99 -0.35
CA GLN A 102 -12.73 -18.21 -1.57
C GLN A 102 -13.26 -16.80 -1.28
N LYS A 103 -14.16 -16.65 -0.30
CA LYS A 103 -14.68 -15.35 0.13
C LYS A 103 -13.56 -14.40 0.57
N SER A 104 -12.64 -14.86 1.43
CA SER A 104 -11.49 -14.04 1.85
C SER A 104 -10.55 -13.73 0.69
N ILE A 105 -10.38 -14.66 -0.26
CA ILE A 105 -9.55 -14.43 -1.44
C ILE A 105 -10.13 -13.32 -2.30
N ASP A 106 -11.45 -13.32 -2.53
CA ASP A 106 -12.13 -12.30 -3.30
C ASP A 106 -12.08 -10.93 -2.58
N GLU A 107 -12.25 -10.90 -1.26
CA GLU A 107 -12.10 -9.68 -0.45
C GLU A 107 -10.67 -9.11 -0.54
N ILE A 108 -9.64 -9.93 -0.39
CA ILE A 108 -8.23 -9.49 -0.51
C ILE A 108 -7.94 -8.99 -1.93
N PHE A 109 -8.50 -9.66 -2.94
CA PHE A 109 -8.35 -9.25 -4.34
C PHE A 109 -8.94 -7.85 -4.57
N GLU A 110 -10.17 -7.61 -4.14
CA GLU A 110 -10.83 -6.30 -4.27
C GLU A 110 -10.14 -5.21 -3.42
N GLN A 111 -9.66 -5.57 -2.22
CA GLN A 111 -8.86 -4.67 -1.37
C GLN A 111 -7.60 -4.18 -2.09
N ILE A 112 -6.87 -5.08 -2.74
CA ILE A 112 -5.67 -4.73 -3.52
C ILE A 112 -6.06 -3.85 -4.71
N LEU A 113 -7.11 -4.22 -5.47
CA LEU A 113 -7.56 -3.41 -6.60
C LEU A 113 -7.97 -1.99 -6.20
N ALA A 114 -8.58 -1.82 -5.03
CA ALA A 114 -9.01 -0.52 -4.53
C ALA A 114 -7.84 0.46 -4.33
N THR A 115 -6.61 -0.04 -4.08
CA THR A 115 -5.41 0.81 -3.91
C THR A 115 -5.08 1.61 -5.17
N LYS A 116 -5.46 1.13 -6.35
CA LYS A 116 -5.21 1.81 -7.64
C LYS A 116 -5.80 3.22 -7.72
N ALA A 117 -7.03 3.39 -7.24
CA ALA A 117 -7.78 4.63 -7.37
C ALA A 117 -7.98 5.35 -6.03
N HIS A 118 -7.74 4.65 -4.92
CA HIS A 118 -7.98 5.13 -3.56
C HIS A 118 -9.35 5.80 -3.37
N GLN A 119 -10.39 5.27 -4.02
CA GLN A 119 -11.77 5.75 -3.83
C GLN A 119 -12.35 5.14 -2.56
N LYS A 120 -13.32 5.83 -1.94
CA LYS A 120 -14.01 5.31 -0.76
C LYS A 120 -14.73 4.00 -1.12
N SER A 121 -14.41 2.94 -0.40
CA SER A 121 -15.04 1.63 -0.56
C SER A 121 -16.30 1.51 0.30
N HIS A 122 -17.23 0.65 -0.12
CA HIS A 122 -18.35 0.21 0.72
C HIS A 122 -17.89 -0.75 1.82
N ASP A 123 -16.76 -1.43 1.62
CA ASP A 123 -16.13 -2.26 2.65
C ASP A 123 -15.32 -1.40 3.62
N SER A 124 -15.60 -1.54 4.92
CA SER A 124 -15.00 -0.72 5.97
C SER A 124 -13.50 -0.98 6.12
N ASP A 125 -13.10 -2.25 6.10
CA ASP A 125 -11.70 -2.64 6.30
C ASP A 125 -10.82 -2.15 5.15
N THR A 126 -11.33 -2.20 3.91
CA THR A 126 -10.68 -1.62 2.73
C THR A 126 -10.35 -0.15 2.94
N ASN A 127 -11.25 0.64 3.54
CA ASN A 127 -10.97 2.06 3.79
C ASN A 127 -9.80 2.28 4.75
N TYR A 128 -9.59 1.40 5.74
CA TYR A 128 -8.41 1.45 6.60
C TYR A 128 -7.12 1.06 5.86
N LEU A 129 -7.17 0.08 4.95
CA LEU A 129 -6.04 -0.25 4.08
C LEU A 129 -5.64 0.96 3.22
N LEU A 130 -6.61 1.58 2.54
CA LEU A 130 -6.38 2.75 1.68
C LEU A 130 -5.80 3.93 2.45
N ASP A 131 -6.26 4.14 3.68
CA ASP A 131 -5.76 5.21 4.53
C ASP A 131 -4.34 4.94 5.06
N ALA A 132 -4.03 3.69 5.41
CA ALA A 132 -2.69 3.29 5.83
C ALA A 132 -1.68 3.47 4.68
N ASP A 133 -2.07 3.14 3.45
CA ASP A 133 -1.24 3.33 2.25
C ASP A 133 -0.96 4.83 1.98
N LEU A 134 -1.98 5.68 2.11
CA LEU A 134 -1.87 7.13 1.91
C LEU A 134 -1.29 7.89 3.10
N SER A 135 -1.05 7.23 4.24
CA SER A 135 -0.60 7.88 5.48
C SER A 135 0.68 8.69 5.31
N ILE A 136 1.55 8.31 4.37
CA ILE A 136 2.78 9.04 4.04
C ILE A 136 2.51 10.50 3.67
N LEU A 137 1.36 10.78 3.06
CA LEU A 137 0.97 12.13 2.66
C LEU A 137 0.84 13.03 3.90
N GLY A 138 0.31 12.50 5.01
CA GLY A 138 0.09 13.21 6.26
C GLY A 138 1.26 13.21 7.24
N GLN A 139 2.40 12.60 6.90
CA GLN A 139 3.58 12.60 7.77
C GLN A 139 4.22 13.99 7.88
N SER A 140 5.18 14.15 8.80
CA SER A 140 5.92 15.42 8.92
C SER A 140 6.52 15.86 7.59
N SER A 141 6.66 17.18 7.37
CA SER A 141 7.17 17.71 6.10
C SER A 141 8.56 17.18 5.72
N GLN A 142 9.39 16.83 6.70
CA GLN A 142 10.69 16.21 6.45
C GLN A 142 10.54 14.79 5.88
N VAL A 143 9.71 13.96 6.53
CA VAL A 143 9.43 12.58 6.07
C VAL A 143 8.79 12.60 4.67
N TYR A 144 7.81 13.49 4.47
CA TYR A 144 7.16 13.68 3.18
C TYR A 144 8.15 14.11 2.09
N LEU A 145 9.06 15.05 2.39
CA LEU A 145 10.09 15.48 1.43
C LEU A 145 10.98 14.31 1.01
N ASP A 146 11.39 13.44 1.94
CA ASP A 146 12.19 12.27 1.60
C ASP A 146 11.40 11.24 0.80
N TYR A 147 10.10 11.08 1.06
CA TYR A 147 9.16 10.35 0.20
C TYR A 147 9.15 10.89 -1.24
N THR A 148 9.01 12.21 -1.44
CA THR A 148 8.98 12.77 -2.81
C THR A 148 10.27 12.51 -3.58
N LYS A 149 11.43 12.50 -2.90
CA LYS A 149 12.72 12.14 -3.51
C LYS A 149 12.78 10.66 -3.89
N LYS A 150 12.27 9.77 -3.03
CA LYS A 150 12.19 8.33 -3.31
C LYS A 150 11.30 8.07 -4.54
N ILE A 151 10.10 8.67 -4.59
CA ILE A 151 9.21 8.59 -5.75
C ILE A 151 9.88 9.14 -7.01
N ARG A 152 10.57 10.29 -6.95
CA ARG A 152 11.26 10.84 -8.12
C ARG A 152 12.31 9.87 -8.68
N LYS A 153 12.98 9.09 -7.83
CA LYS A 153 13.95 8.06 -8.25
C LYS A 153 13.28 6.87 -8.94
N GLU A 154 12.13 6.40 -8.46
CA GLU A 154 11.38 5.30 -9.11
C GLU A 154 10.90 5.70 -10.51
N TYR A 155 10.55 6.97 -10.70
CA TYR A 155 10.16 7.53 -11.99
C TYR A 155 11.34 8.16 -12.77
N SER A 156 12.59 7.78 -12.45
CA SER A 156 13.80 8.34 -13.08
C SER A 156 13.87 8.14 -14.59
N ILE A 157 13.19 7.12 -15.12
CA ILE A 157 13.05 6.87 -16.57
C ILE A 157 12.38 8.03 -17.32
N TYR A 158 11.55 8.82 -16.63
CA TYR A 158 10.85 9.95 -17.23
C TYR A 158 11.63 11.25 -17.00
N PRO A 159 11.90 12.04 -18.05
CA PRO A 159 12.42 13.39 -17.89
C PRO A 159 11.41 14.28 -17.18
N ASP A 160 11.88 15.36 -16.57
CA ASP A 160 11.05 16.28 -15.78
C ASP A 160 9.88 16.87 -16.57
N LEU A 161 10.04 17.08 -17.88
CA LEU A 161 8.98 17.57 -18.77
C LEU A 161 7.77 16.62 -18.84
N LEU A 162 7.97 15.32 -18.62
CA LEU A 162 6.90 14.32 -18.57
C LEU A 162 6.48 13.99 -17.14
N TYR A 163 7.44 13.87 -16.23
CA TYR A 163 7.18 13.53 -14.82
C TYR A 163 6.35 14.61 -14.11
N LYS A 164 6.76 15.89 -14.20
CA LYS A 164 6.15 16.96 -13.41
C LYS A 164 4.66 17.16 -13.73
N PRO A 165 4.21 17.21 -15.00
CA PRO A 165 2.77 17.30 -15.29
C PRO A 165 1.98 16.09 -14.77
N GLY A 166 2.54 14.87 -14.88
CA GLY A 166 1.92 13.66 -14.35
C GLY A 166 1.77 13.71 -12.83
N ARG A 167 2.85 14.06 -12.12
CA ARG A 167 2.84 14.20 -10.67
C ARG A 167 1.86 15.28 -10.20
N LYS A 168 1.83 16.45 -10.86
CA LYS A 168 0.84 17.51 -10.57
C LYS A 168 -0.60 17.01 -10.69
N LYS A 169 -0.92 16.21 -11.71
CA LYS A 169 -2.27 15.63 -11.87
C LYS A 169 -2.65 14.71 -10.71
N VAL A 170 -1.75 13.84 -10.26
CA VAL A 170 -1.98 12.95 -9.10
C VAL A 170 -2.20 13.76 -7.82
N LEU A 171 -1.35 14.75 -7.58
CA LEU A 171 -1.46 15.61 -6.40
C LEU A 171 -2.74 16.44 -6.39
N GLN A 172 -3.11 17.02 -7.55
CA GLN A 172 -4.35 17.78 -7.69
C GLN A 172 -5.56 16.88 -7.48
N HIS A 173 -5.55 15.65 -8.01
CA HIS A 173 -6.63 14.69 -7.78
C HIS A 173 -6.90 14.48 -6.29
N PHE A 174 -5.88 14.35 -5.45
CA PHE A 174 -6.07 14.24 -4.00
C PHE A 174 -6.62 15.52 -3.35
N LEU A 175 -6.19 16.70 -3.79
CA LEU A 175 -6.72 17.97 -3.27
C LEU A 175 -8.19 18.20 -3.65
N ASP A 176 -8.62 17.68 -4.80
CA ASP A 176 -9.98 17.79 -5.32
C ASP A 176 -10.97 16.87 -4.57
N LEU A 177 -10.48 15.88 -3.80
CA LEU A 177 -11.32 15.09 -2.92
C LEU A 177 -11.80 15.93 -1.74
N GLU A 178 -13.03 15.69 -1.29
CA GLU A 178 -13.55 16.29 -0.04
C GLU A 178 -12.66 15.91 1.16
N TYR A 179 -12.25 14.64 1.21
CA TYR A 179 -11.26 14.13 2.16
C TYR A 179 -10.30 13.17 1.44
N ILE A 180 -8.99 13.32 1.70
CA ILE A 180 -7.96 12.40 1.20
C ILE A 180 -8.11 11.05 1.90
N PHE A 181 -8.35 11.09 3.21
CA PHE A 181 -8.55 9.92 4.05
C PHE A 181 -10.04 9.57 4.22
N LYS A 182 -10.35 8.28 4.34
CA LYS A 182 -11.71 7.74 4.22
C LYS A 182 -12.34 7.57 5.59
N THR A 183 -11.53 7.16 6.56
CA THR A 183 -11.93 6.89 7.94
C THR A 183 -11.67 8.10 8.83
N ASP A 184 -12.51 8.28 9.85
CA ASP A 184 -12.43 9.47 10.70
C ASP A 184 -11.13 9.52 11.51
N TYR A 185 -10.57 8.36 11.88
CA TYR A 185 -9.27 8.27 12.54
C TYR A 185 -8.17 8.94 11.70
N PHE A 186 -8.02 8.53 10.43
CA PHE A 186 -6.96 9.04 9.56
C PHE A 186 -7.23 10.47 9.10
N LYS A 187 -8.50 10.86 8.88
CA LYS A 187 -8.85 12.26 8.60
C LYS A 187 -8.38 13.18 9.73
N ASN A 188 -8.76 12.88 10.96
CA ASN A 188 -8.41 13.68 12.13
C ASN A 188 -6.90 13.76 12.35
N ARG A 189 -6.18 12.69 12.01
CA ARG A 189 -4.74 12.58 12.22
C ARG A 189 -3.91 13.24 11.11
N TYR A 190 -4.33 13.13 9.85
CA TYR A 190 -3.45 13.37 8.70
C TYR A 190 -3.98 14.35 7.66
N GLU A 191 -5.29 14.62 7.58
CA GLU A 191 -5.89 15.40 6.48
C GLU A 191 -5.23 16.77 6.30
N ASN A 192 -5.13 17.54 7.40
CA ASN A 192 -4.55 18.89 7.35
C ASN A 192 -3.07 18.86 6.93
N GLN A 193 -2.28 17.94 7.49
CA GLN A 193 -0.87 17.83 7.17
C GLN A 193 -0.65 17.35 5.72
N ALA A 194 -1.49 16.43 5.25
CA ALA A 194 -1.45 15.94 3.87
C ALA A 194 -1.69 17.06 2.85
N ARG A 195 -2.72 17.89 3.08
CA ARG A 195 -3.00 19.03 2.21
C ARG A 195 -1.85 20.03 2.18
N MET A 196 -1.30 20.39 3.34
CA MET A 196 -0.13 21.28 3.42
C MET A 196 1.10 20.72 2.69
N ASN A 197 1.36 19.42 2.85
CA ASN A 197 2.47 18.74 2.18
C ASN A 197 2.30 18.73 0.65
N ILE A 198 1.10 18.36 0.17
CA ILE A 198 0.77 18.32 -1.25
C ILE A 198 0.86 19.72 -1.90
N GLU A 199 0.28 20.74 -1.27
CA GLU A 199 0.35 22.12 -1.77
C GLU A 199 1.79 22.64 -1.81
N SER A 200 2.62 22.24 -0.85
CA SER A 200 4.06 22.59 -0.82
C SER A 200 4.83 21.90 -1.94
N GLU A 201 4.53 20.63 -2.26
CA GLU A 201 5.12 19.92 -3.41
C GLU A 201 4.69 20.58 -4.72
N LEU A 202 3.40 20.89 -4.88
CA LEU A 202 2.86 21.52 -6.09
C LEU A 202 3.55 22.85 -6.44
N LYS A 203 3.88 23.66 -5.43
CA LYS A 203 4.61 24.94 -5.62
C LYS A 203 6.05 24.76 -6.11
N LYS A 204 6.64 23.57 -5.91
CA LYS A 204 8.03 23.25 -6.24
C LYS A 204 8.18 22.46 -7.56
N LEU A 205 7.09 21.86 -8.05
CA LEU A 205 7.07 21.13 -9.33
C LEU A 205 6.99 22.10 -10.51
#